data_AF-A0AAW4BKD7-F1
#
_entry.id   AF-A0AAW4BKD7-F1
#
_cell.length_a   1.000
_cell.length_b   1.000
_cell.length_c   1.000
_cell.angle_alpha   90.00
_cell.angle_beta   90.00
_cell.angle_gamma   90.00
#
_symmetry.space_group_name_H-M   'P 1'
#
loop_
_entity.id
_entity.type
_entity.pdbx_description
1 polymer ?
#
loop_
_entity_poly.entity_id
_entity_poly.type
_entity_poly.pdbx_seq_one_letter_code
_entity_poly.pdbx_strand_id
1 'polypeptide(L)'
;MLSQCSNFVSMRLTNAEDQGVIKRLLPDSLGGFSDILPTLDTGEALVVGDASLLPSRIRIDEPQNKPNSGTVDFWDEWQKPVKDTRLSVAVDNWRKQNIQ
;
A
#
# COMPACT_ATOMS: atom_id res chain seq x y z
N MET A 1 -0.34 6.72 16.45
CA MET A 1 -1.23 5.53 16.59
C MET A 1 -0.67 4.31 15.81
N LEU A 2 0.66 4.14 15.72
CA LEU A 2 1.31 2.92 15.17
C LEU A 2 1.98 2.07 16.25
N SER A 3 2.31 2.67 17.39
CA SER A 3 2.99 2.04 18.55
C SER A 3 2.14 1.00 19.30
N GLN A 4 0.89 0.78 18.91
CA GLN A 4 -0.01 -0.21 19.54
C GLN A 4 -0.30 -1.41 18.64
N CYS A 5 0.32 -1.48 17.45
CA CYS A 5 0.25 -2.66 16.63
C CYS A 5 1.28 -3.66 17.14
N SER A 6 0.82 -4.76 17.74
CA SER A 6 1.69 -5.87 18.16
C SER A 6 2.25 -6.68 17.00
N ASN A 7 1.71 -6.52 15.78
CA ASN A 7 2.09 -7.26 14.59
C ASN A 7 2.25 -6.33 13.40
N PHE A 8 3.31 -6.55 12.63
CA PHE A 8 3.68 -5.79 11.44
C PHE A 8 3.87 -6.76 10.28
N VAL A 9 3.27 -6.40 9.15
CA VAL A 9 3.49 -7.06 7.85
C VAL A 9 4.02 -5.99 6.92
N SER A 10 5.30 -6.10 6.53
CA SER A 10 5.98 -5.14 5.68
C SER A 10 6.32 -5.77 4.34
N MET A 11 5.82 -5.20 3.25
CA MET A 11 6.15 -5.62 1.88
C MET A 11 7.38 -4.85 1.37
N ARG A 12 7.75 -5.04 0.11
CA ARG A 12 8.89 -4.33 -0.51
C ARG A 12 8.82 -2.83 -0.26
N LEU A 13 9.84 -2.30 0.43
CA LEU A 13 10.03 -0.86 0.68
C LEU A 13 11.38 -0.43 0.11
N THR A 14 11.34 0.44 -0.90
CA THR A 14 12.55 0.97 -1.56
C THR A 14 12.97 2.34 -1.01
N ASN A 15 12.07 3.06 -0.35
CA ASN A 15 12.35 4.37 0.24
C ASN A 15 13.12 4.22 1.57
N ALA A 16 14.25 4.92 1.68
CA ALA A 16 15.09 4.92 2.88
C ALA A 16 14.39 5.52 4.11
N GLU A 17 13.49 6.49 3.92
CA GLU A 17 12.72 7.08 5.01
C GLU A 17 11.72 6.07 5.60
N ASP A 18 10.98 5.38 4.73
CA ASP A 18 10.03 4.33 5.13
C ASP A 18 10.75 3.14 5.78
N GLN A 19 11.91 2.74 5.24
CA GLN A 19 12.78 1.76 5.89
C GLN A 19 13.22 2.23 7.28
N GLY A 20 13.51 3.51 7.46
CA GLY A 20 13.86 4.10 8.75
C GLY A 20 12.72 4.03 9.77
N VAL A 21 11.47 4.22 9.34
CA VAL A 21 10.29 4.07 10.20
C VAL A 21 10.12 2.63 10.65
N ILE A 22 10.22 1.66 9.73
CA ILE A 22 10.12 0.23 10.06
C ILE A 22 11.30 -0.19 10.97
N LYS A 23 12.52 0.26 10.70
CA LYS A 23 13.71 0.02 11.56
C LYS A 23 13.49 0.45 13.00
N ARG A 24 12.82 1.58 13.24
CA ARG A 24 12.50 2.09 14.59
C ARG A 24 11.39 1.31 15.30
N LEU A 25 10.54 0.59 14.54
CA LEU A 25 9.49 -0.25 15.08
C LEU A 25 9.98 -1.67 15.37
N LEU A 26 11.09 -2.08 14.73
CA LEU A 26 11.73 -3.37 14.97
C LEU A 26 12.66 -3.30 16.20
N PRO A 27 12.71 -4.36 17.01
CA PRO A 27 13.76 -4.53 18.02
C PRO A 27 15.17 -4.38 17.43
N ASP A 28 16.08 -3.71 18.15
CA ASP A 28 17.47 -3.46 17.72
C ASP A 28 18.24 -4.75 17.35
N SER A 29 17.85 -5.89 17.91
CA SER A 29 18.40 -7.22 17.60
C SER A 29 18.08 -7.72 16.17
N LEU A 30 17.21 -7.02 15.45
CA LEU A 30 16.72 -7.38 14.12
C LEU A 30 17.21 -6.44 13.02
N GLY A 31 18.23 -5.63 13.30
CA GLY A 31 18.78 -4.65 12.34
C GLY A 31 19.05 -5.22 10.94
N GLY A 32 19.51 -6.47 10.84
CA GLY A 32 19.74 -7.12 9.53
C GLY A 32 18.48 -7.47 8.73
N PHE A 33 17.31 -7.59 9.37
CA PHE A 33 16.06 -7.89 8.67
C PHE A 33 15.52 -6.69 7.88
N SER A 34 15.86 -5.49 8.32
CA SER A 34 15.48 -4.28 7.60
C SER A 34 16.20 -4.12 6.25
N ASP A 35 17.38 -4.73 6.11
CA ASP A 35 18.13 -4.78 4.84
C ASP A 35 17.49 -5.74 3.83
N ILE A 36 16.59 -6.62 4.28
CA ILE A 36 15.85 -7.52 3.38
C ILE A 36 14.66 -6.82 2.71
N LEU A 37 14.11 -5.76 3.33
CA LEU A 37 12.93 -5.04 2.83
C LEU A 37 13.04 -4.62 1.36
N PRO A 38 14.17 -4.06 0.87
CA PRO A 38 14.33 -3.75 -0.55
C PRO A 38 14.47 -4.98 -1.45
N THR A 39 14.85 -6.15 -0.90
CA THR A 39 15.09 -7.40 -1.64
C THR A 39 13.87 -8.30 -1.76
N LEU A 40 12.80 -8.04 -0.99
CA LEU A 40 11.55 -8.82 -1.03
C LEU A 40 10.96 -8.82 -2.44
N ASP A 41 10.54 -9.97 -2.96
CA ASP A 41 9.84 -10.05 -4.24
C ASP A 41 8.35 -9.73 -4.18
N THR A 42 7.71 -9.59 -5.34
CA THR A 42 6.25 -9.42 -5.41
C THR A 42 5.56 -10.58 -4.72
N GLY A 43 4.66 -10.26 -3.79
CA GLY A 43 3.99 -11.25 -2.94
C GLY A 43 4.83 -11.69 -1.74
N GLU A 44 6.04 -11.18 -1.54
CA GLU A 44 6.81 -11.43 -0.31
C GLU A 44 6.61 -10.33 0.72
N ALA A 45 6.62 -10.72 1.99
CA ALA A 45 6.51 -9.81 3.12
C ALA A 45 7.37 -10.28 4.30
N LEU A 46 7.86 -9.32 5.08
CA LEU A 46 8.45 -9.53 6.39
C LEU A 46 7.35 -9.41 7.45
N VAL A 47 7.19 -10.45 8.27
CA VAL A 47 6.25 -10.46 9.40
C VAL A 47 7.02 -10.42 10.71
N VAL A 48 6.69 -9.46 11.57
CA VAL A 48 7.30 -9.27 12.90
C VAL A 48 6.23 -8.91 13.92
N GLY A 49 6.27 -9.50 15.10
CA GLY A 49 5.35 -9.18 16.19
C GLY A 49 5.01 -10.36 17.07
N ASP A 50 4.09 -10.17 18.01
CA ASP A 50 3.67 -11.19 18.99
C ASP A 50 3.04 -12.44 18.34
N ALA A 51 2.52 -12.34 17.11
CA ALA A 51 1.99 -13.46 16.36
C ALA A 51 3.08 -14.34 15.72
N SER A 52 4.35 -13.91 15.74
CA SER A 52 5.47 -14.66 15.16
C SER A 52 6.64 -14.72 16.14
N LEU A 53 7.01 -15.93 16.60
CA LEU A 53 8.15 -16.10 17.51
C LEU A 53 9.46 -15.52 16.96
N LEU A 54 9.61 -15.55 15.63
CA LEU A 54 10.80 -15.08 14.93
C LEU A 54 10.37 -14.25 13.71
N PRO A 55 11.07 -13.15 13.41
CA PRO A 55 10.90 -12.43 12.15
C PRO A 55 11.08 -13.38 10.98
N SER A 56 10.08 -13.43 10.12
CA SER A 56 10.04 -14.39 9.04
C SER A 56 9.68 -13.71 7.74
N ARG A 57 10.43 -14.06 6.68
CA ARG A 57 10.05 -13.74 5.31
C ARG A 57 9.00 -14.76 4.86
N ILE A 58 7.81 -14.29 4.52
CA ILE A 58 6.70 -15.11 4.03
C ILE A 58 6.38 -14.77 2.58
N ARG A 59 5.70 -15.69 1.90
CA ARG A 59 5.05 -15.46 0.61
C ARG A 59 3.54 -15.45 0.82
N ILE A 60 2.91 -14.38 0.39
CA ILE A 60 1.47 -14.16 0.43
C ILE A 60 0.87 -14.80 -0.82
N ASP A 61 -0.09 -15.69 -0.62
CA ASP A 61 -0.83 -16.32 -1.71
C ASP A 61 -1.72 -15.29 -2.43
N GLU A 62 -1.93 -15.50 -3.73
CA GLU A 62 -2.86 -14.64 -4.47
C GLU A 62 -4.27 -14.75 -3.90
N PRO A 63 -4.98 -13.61 -3.74
CA PRO A 63 -6.34 -13.63 -3.22
C PRO A 63 -7.27 -14.34 -4.23
N GLN A 64 -8.11 -15.26 -3.72
CA GLN A 64 -9.14 -15.92 -4.53
C GLN A 64 -10.13 -14.90 -5.12
N ASN A 65 -10.48 -13.88 -4.34
CA ASN A 65 -11.31 -12.75 -4.76
C ASN A 65 -10.40 -11.56 -5.03
N LYS A 66 -9.98 -11.37 -6.28
CA LYS A 66 -9.13 -10.24 -6.66
C LYS A 66 -9.92 -8.93 -6.51
N PRO A 67 -9.33 -7.89 -5.89
CA PRO A 67 -9.97 -6.59 -5.84
C PRO A 67 -10.14 -6.07 -7.27
N ASN A 68 -11.24 -5.37 -7.54
CA ASN A 68 -11.43 -4.68 -8.81
C ASN A 68 -10.56 -3.41 -8.80
N SER A 69 -9.25 -3.58 -8.98
CA SER A 69 -8.26 -2.49 -9.04
C SER A 69 -7.87 -2.14 -10.48
N GLY A 70 -8.65 -2.58 -11.46
CA GLY A 70 -8.52 -2.13 -12.82
C GLY A 70 -8.73 -0.62 -12.84
N THR A 71 -7.69 0.12 -13.23
CA THR A 71 -7.87 1.51 -13.61
C THR A 71 -8.91 1.52 -14.72
N VAL A 72 -9.93 2.38 -14.64
CA VAL A 72 -10.93 2.52 -15.71
C VAL A 72 -10.22 2.55 -17.05
N ASP A 73 -10.73 1.82 -18.04
CA ASP A 73 -10.14 1.76 -19.38
C ASP A 73 -10.15 3.16 -19.99
N PHE A 74 -9.07 3.91 -19.75
CA PHE A 74 -9.00 5.34 -20.04
C PHE A 74 -9.29 5.62 -21.51
N TRP A 75 -8.78 4.76 -22.38
CA TRP A 75 -8.99 4.86 -23.82
C TRP A 75 -10.47 4.73 -24.19
N ASP A 76 -11.18 3.77 -23.60
CA ASP A 76 -12.59 3.52 -23.88
C ASP A 76 -13.48 4.59 -23.23
N GLU A 77 -13.17 5.03 -22.02
CA GLU A 77 -13.92 6.08 -21.32
C GLU A 77 -13.77 7.47 -21.96
N TRP A 78 -12.59 7.80 -22.51
CA TRP A 78 -12.36 9.10 -23.17
C TRP A 78 -12.98 9.21 -24.55
N GLN A 79 -13.18 8.09 -25.26
CA GLN A 79 -13.83 8.09 -26.56
C GLN A 79 -15.36 8.16 -26.48
N LYS A 80 -15.94 7.99 -25.28
CA LYS A 80 -17.40 8.08 -25.11
C LYS A 80 -17.91 9.49 -25.39
N PRO A 81 -19.07 9.61 -26.07
CA PRO A 81 -19.67 10.89 -26.37
C PRO A 81 -19.94 11.66 -25.08
N VAL A 82 -19.48 12.92 -25.06
CA VAL A 82 -19.64 13.81 -23.91
C VAL A 82 -21.11 14.19 -23.77
N LYS A 83 -21.72 13.85 -22.63
CA LYS A 83 -23.05 14.37 -22.27
C LYS A 83 -22.94 15.86 -21.98
N ASP A 84 -23.93 16.63 -22.43
CA ASP A 84 -23.98 18.10 -22.29
C ASP A 84 -23.87 18.56 -20.83
N THR A 85 -24.33 17.73 -19.89
CA THR A 85 -24.26 17.96 -18.43
C THR A 85 -22.92 17.62 -17.78
N ARG A 86 -21.92 17.12 -18.50
CA ARG A 86 -20.62 16.73 -17.91
C ARG A 86 -19.85 17.93 -17.35
N LEU A 87 -19.95 19.09 -17.99
CA LEU A 87 -19.26 20.31 -17.58
C LEU A 87 -19.83 20.90 -16.28
N SER A 88 -21.16 20.95 -16.14
CA SER A 88 -21.79 21.44 -14.91
C SER A 88 -21.48 20.52 -13.73
N VAL A 89 -21.53 19.20 -13.93
CA VAL A 89 -21.17 18.21 -12.91
C VAL A 89 -19.69 18.29 -12.53
N ALA A 90 -18.78 18.52 -13.48
CA ALA A 90 -17.36 18.69 -13.19
C ALA A 90 -17.09 19.95 -12.35
N VAL A 91 -17.75 21.07 -12.67
CA VAL A 91 -17.65 22.32 -11.90
C VAL A 91 -18.21 22.14 -10.49
N ASP A 92 -19.34 21.45 -10.33
CA ASP A 92 -19.93 21.18 -9.02
C ASP A 92 -19.05 20.26 -8.15
N ASN A 93 -18.45 19.23 -8.75
CA ASN A 93 -17.51 18.35 -8.05
C ASN A 93 -16.24 19.09 -7.64
N TRP A 94 -15.71 19.97 -8.50
CA TRP A 94 -14.54 20.79 -8.18
C TRP A 94 -14.83 21.77 -7.03
N ARG A 95 -16.01 22.40 -7.03
CA ARG A 95 -16.45 23.25 -5.90
C ARG A 95 -16.57 22.48 -4.59
N LYS A 96 -17.02 21.23 -4.62
CA LYS A 96 -17.11 20.37 -3.42
C LYS A 96 -15.75 19.93 -2.88
N GLN A 97 -14.73 19.77 -3.74
CA GLN A 97 -13.38 19.42 -3.30
C GLN A 97 -12.65 20.56 -2.56
N ASN A 98 -12.98 21.82 -2.86
CA ASN A 98 -12.41 22.98 -2.16
C ASN A 98 -13.12 23.30 -0.82
N ILE A 99 -14.15 22.54 -0.44
CA ILE A 99 -14.77 22.64 0.88
C ILE A 99 -14.26 21.47 1.71
N GLN A 100 -13.00 21.56 2.13
CA GLN A 100 -12.44 20.73 3.20
C GLN A 100 -11.37 21.51 3.97
#